data_AF-A0A382S8P3-F1
#
_entry.id   AF-A0A382S8P3-F1
#
_cell.length_a   1.000
_cell.length_b   1.000
_cell.length_c   1.000
_cell.angle_alpha   90.00
_cell.angle_beta   90.00
_cell.angle_gamma   90.00
#
_symmetry.space_group_name_H-M   'P 1'
#
loop_
_entity.id
_entity.type
_entity.pdbx_description
1 polymer ?
#
loop_
_entity_poly.entity_id
_entity_poly.type
_entity_poly.pdbx_seq_one_letter_code
_entity_poly.pdbx_strand_id
1 'polypeptide(L)'
;GGRRIKRAIYIDVHSIKLCDNDMLERFSKIRYINEYIDKKKNELRAYHRDYSIDESDLLNSRRLTNIGTFRAYLEAYLRKHPDINQELTLMVRQLPPNELGLPLEIYCFSAQKEWVRYEKVQADIFDHVMAMLDLFDLRAYQRDGHLSLLAHREQSAYRNSTESDNAPEDAQEKSKPNR
;
A
#
# COMPACT_ATOMS: atom_id res chain seq x y z
N GLY A 1 31.61 -6.69 -7.38
CA GLY A 1 30.91 -7.96 -7.08
C GLY A 1 30.15 -7.85 -5.77
N GLY A 2 29.02 -8.56 -5.59
CA GLY A 2 28.15 -8.42 -4.42
C GLY A 2 27.35 -9.68 -4.11
N ARG A 3 26.72 -9.73 -2.93
CA ARG A 3 25.87 -10.87 -2.52
C ARG A 3 24.42 -10.57 -2.87
N ARG A 4 23.77 -11.50 -3.59
CA ARG A 4 22.43 -11.28 -4.15
C ARG A 4 21.35 -11.33 -3.07
N ILE A 5 20.58 -10.25 -2.97
CA ILE A 5 19.31 -10.19 -2.27
C ILE A 5 18.21 -10.52 -3.29
N LYS A 6 17.45 -11.58 -3.04
CA LYS A 6 16.32 -12.00 -3.86
C LYS A 6 15.22 -12.50 -2.94
N ARG A 7 14.34 -11.59 -2.51
CA ARG A 7 13.28 -11.88 -1.55
C ARG A 7 12.04 -11.07 -1.91
N ALA A 8 10.87 -11.65 -1.70
CA ALA A 8 9.59 -11.00 -1.94
C ALA A 8 8.87 -10.71 -0.62
N ILE A 9 8.15 -9.61 -0.60
CA ILE A 9 6.99 -9.44 0.30
C ILE A 9 5.73 -9.80 -0.47
N TYR A 10 4.71 -10.25 0.25
CA TYR A 10 3.43 -10.59 -0.35
C TYR A 10 2.44 -9.47 -0.05
N ILE A 11 1.87 -8.89 -1.09
CA ILE A 11 0.88 -7.81 -0.99
C ILE A 11 -0.50 -8.42 -1.01
N ASP A 12 -1.35 -7.99 -0.08
CA ASP A 12 -2.77 -8.30 -0.12
C ASP A 12 -3.39 -7.62 -1.36
N VAL A 13 -3.88 -8.44 -2.29
CA VAL A 13 -4.47 -7.99 -3.55
C VAL A 13 -5.67 -7.07 -3.35
N HIS A 14 -6.38 -7.18 -2.21
CA HIS A 14 -7.52 -6.33 -1.89
C HIS A 14 -7.11 -4.90 -1.47
N SER A 15 -5.83 -4.68 -1.15
CA SER A 15 -5.30 -3.34 -0.88
C SER A 15 -4.85 -2.60 -2.15
N ILE A 16 -4.86 -3.27 -3.32
CA ILE A 16 -4.40 -2.67 -4.58
C ILE A 16 -5.53 -1.83 -5.19
N LYS A 17 -5.25 -0.55 -5.46
CA LYS A 17 -6.20 0.40 -6.04
C LYS A 17 -5.55 1.43 -6.95
N LEU A 18 -6.37 2.09 -7.76
CA LEU A 18 -5.96 3.29 -8.49
C LEU A 18 -5.67 4.41 -7.47
N CYS A 19 -4.67 5.25 -7.76
CA CYS A 19 -4.42 6.43 -6.96
C CYS A 19 -5.50 7.49 -7.26
N ASP A 20 -6.08 8.05 -6.20
CA ASP A 20 -6.87 9.28 -6.26
C ASP A 20 -5.98 10.52 -6.10
N ASN A 21 -6.58 11.71 -6.15
CA ASN A 21 -5.86 12.97 -6.05
C ASN A 21 -5.17 13.15 -4.69
N ASP A 22 -5.81 12.73 -3.60
CA ASP A 22 -5.28 12.84 -2.24
C ASP A 22 -4.05 11.95 -2.06
N MET A 23 -4.11 10.71 -2.55
CA MET A 23 -2.96 9.80 -2.63
C MET A 23 -1.82 10.43 -3.42
N LEU A 24 -2.10 11.00 -4.59
CA LEU A 24 -1.07 11.62 -5.42
C LEU A 24 -0.45 12.86 -4.78
N GLU A 25 -1.20 13.64 -4.00
CA GLU A 25 -0.68 14.78 -3.25
C GLU A 25 0.18 14.32 -2.05
N ARG A 26 -0.24 13.27 -1.33
CA ARG A 26 0.59 12.65 -0.28
C ARG A 26 1.89 12.11 -0.87
N PHE A 27 1.81 11.38 -1.98
CA PHE A 27 2.98 10.74 -2.60
C PHE A 27 3.95 11.74 -3.21
N SER A 28 3.49 12.89 -3.73
CA SER A 28 4.39 13.92 -4.25
C SER A 28 5.24 14.58 -3.16
N LYS A 29 4.85 14.47 -1.88
CA LYS A 29 5.64 14.96 -0.74
C LYS A 29 6.77 13.99 -0.35
N ILE A 30 6.80 12.77 -0.91
CA ILE A 30 7.83 11.78 -0.63
C ILE A 30 9.10 12.10 -1.43
N ARG A 31 10.18 12.47 -0.74
CA ARG A 31 11.48 12.89 -1.32
C ARG A 31 12.05 11.92 -2.36
N TYR A 32 11.80 10.62 -2.23
CA TYR A 32 12.35 9.61 -3.15
C TYR A 32 11.63 9.55 -4.50
N ILE A 33 10.36 9.96 -4.57
CA ILE A 33 9.51 9.79 -5.75
C ILE A 33 8.80 11.07 -6.22
N ASN A 34 9.05 12.23 -5.60
CA ASN A 34 8.44 13.49 -6.02
C ASN A 34 8.59 13.74 -7.54
N GLU A 35 9.81 13.66 -8.07
CA GLU A 35 10.10 13.83 -9.51
C GLU A 35 9.41 12.75 -10.36
N TYR A 36 9.35 11.52 -9.86
CA TYR A 36 8.64 10.43 -10.53
C TYR A 36 7.15 10.72 -10.64
N ILE A 37 6.52 11.17 -9.56
CA ILE A 37 5.09 11.51 -9.51
C ILE A 37 4.81 12.67 -10.48
N ASP A 38 5.61 13.72 -10.46
CA ASP A 38 5.43 14.89 -11.33
C ASP A 38 5.58 14.52 -12.81
N LYS A 39 6.60 13.73 -13.14
CA LYS A 39 6.78 13.20 -14.50
C LYS A 39 5.58 12.37 -14.92
N LYS A 40 5.10 11.46 -14.08
CA LYS A 40 3.95 10.61 -14.41
C LYS A 40 2.66 11.42 -14.56
N LYS A 41 2.40 12.41 -13.71
CA LYS A 41 1.27 13.33 -13.86
C LYS A 41 1.32 14.05 -15.22
N ASN A 42 2.48 14.52 -15.64
CA ASN A 42 2.66 15.14 -16.96
C ASN A 42 2.39 14.17 -18.11
N GLU A 43 2.92 12.95 -18.05
CA GLU A 43 2.68 11.90 -19.06
C GLU A 43 1.19 11.54 -19.17
N LEU A 44 0.49 11.44 -18.03
CA LEU A 44 -0.95 11.16 -18.02
C LEU A 44 -1.75 12.29 -18.66
N ARG A 45 -1.48 13.56 -18.28
CA ARG A 45 -2.15 14.72 -18.89
C ARG A 45 -1.93 14.82 -20.39
N ALA A 46 -0.71 14.55 -20.86
CA ALA A 46 -0.43 14.52 -22.29
C ALA A 46 -1.24 13.43 -22.99
N TYR A 47 -1.24 12.21 -22.42
CA TYR A 47 -2.03 11.09 -22.94
C TYR A 47 -3.53 11.40 -23.00
N HIS A 48 -4.13 11.95 -21.94
CA HIS A 48 -5.56 12.27 -21.94
C HIS A 48 -5.90 13.36 -22.96
N ARG A 49 -5.03 14.36 -23.14
CA ARG A 49 -5.19 15.41 -24.15
C ARG A 49 -5.14 14.84 -25.57
N ASP A 50 -4.13 14.04 -25.87
CA ASP A 50 -3.90 13.52 -27.22
C ASP A 50 -5.05 12.61 -27.70
N TYR A 51 -5.74 11.95 -26.77
CA TYR A 51 -6.85 11.04 -27.05
C TYR A 51 -8.23 11.62 -26.70
N SER A 52 -8.33 12.89 -26.30
CA SER A 52 -9.58 13.56 -25.89
C SER A 52 -10.38 12.76 -24.84
N ILE A 53 -9.67 12.14 -23.89
CA ILE A 53 -10.26 11.30 -22.85
C ILE A 53 -10.73 12.22 -21.71
N ASP A 54 -11.99 12.07 -21.30
CA ASP A 54 -12.47 12.67 -20.06
C ASP A 54 -11.83 11.97 -18.86
N GLU A 55 -11.21 12.72 -17.96
CA GLU A 55 -10.61 12.16 -16.74
C GLU A 55 -11.66 11.52 -15.82
N SER A 56 -12.94 11.88 -15.97
CA SER A 56 -14.06 11.25 -15.26
C SER A 56 -14.33 9.81 -15.73
N ASP A 57 -13.87 9.45 -16.94
CA ASP A 57 -13.98 8.11 -17.51
C ASP A 57 -12.92 7.18 -16.91
N LEU A 58 -13.33 6.41 -15.90
CA LEU A 58 -12.46 5.47 -15.19
C LEU A 58 -11.96 4.31 -16.07
N LEU A 59 -12.67 3.97 -17.16
CA LEU A 59 -12.31 2.83 -18.01
C LEU A 59 -11.25 3.22 -19.03
N ASN A 60 -11.32 4.45 -19.55
CA ASN A 60 -10.42 4.93 -20.58
C ASN A 60 -9.30 5.83 -20.04
N SER A 61 -9.46 6.43 -18.85
CA SER A 61 -8.40 7.24 -18.25
C SER A 61 -7.26 6.36 -17.73
N ARG A 62 -6.06 6.59 -18.26
CA ARG A 62 -4.83 6.05 -17.66
C ARG A 62 -4.59 6.69 -16.29
N ARG A 63 -4.39 5.87 -15.26
CA ARG A 63 -4.11 6.32 -13.87
C ARG A 63 -2.95 5.55 -13.26
N LEU A 64 -2.33 6.13 -12.24
CA LEU A 64 -1.35 5.42 -11.41
C LEU A 64 -2.06 4.45 -10.47
N THR A 65 -1.36 3.40 -10.07
CA THR A 65 -1.79 2.50 -9.01
C THR A 65 -0.90 2.68 -7.79
N ASN A 66 -1.45 2.42 -6.61
CA ASN A 66 -0.70 2.52 -5.37
C ASN A 66 0.48 1.54 -5.34
N ILE A 67 0.28 0.29 -5.78
CA ILE A 67 1.35 -0.70 -5.90
C ILE A 67 2.40 -0.33 -6.95
N GLY A 68 2.00 0.23 -8.09
CA GLY A 68 2.94 0.70 -9.12
C GLY A 68 3.81 1.84 -8.61
N THR A 69 3.21 2.73 -7.82
CA THR A 69 3.88 3.87 -7.19
C THR A 69 4.82 3.41 -6.07
N PHE A 70 4.39 2.46 -5.22
CA PHE A 70 5.23 1.86 -4.19
C PHE A 70 6.43 1.13 -4.78
N ARG A 71 6.25 0.41 -5.89
CA ARG A 71 7.35 -0.24 -6.61
C ARG A 71 8.40 0.77 -7.10
N ALA A 72 7.97 1.90 -7.67
CA ALA A 72 8.87 2.98 -8.08
C ALA A 72 9.59 3.61 -6.87
N TYR A 73 8.89 3.73 -5.74
CA TYR A 73 9.48 4.19 -4.48
C TYR A 73 10.59 3.26 -3.98
N LEU A 74 10.33 1.95 -3.91
CA LEU A 74 11.33 0.99 -3.46
C LEU A 74 12.56 0.97 -4.38
N GLU A 75 12.37 1.08 -5.69
CA GLU A 75 13.48 1.18 -6.63
C GLU A 75 14.32 2.43 -6.39
N ALA A 76 13.68 3.60 -6.22
CA ALA A 76 14.35 4.86 -5.94
C ALA A 76 15.07 4.86 -4.56
N TYR A 77 14.46 4.22 -3.56
CA TYR A 77 15.05 4.01 -2.24
C TYR A 77 16.33 3.16 -2.33
N LEU A 78 16.26 1.99 -2.98
CA LEU A 78 17.40 1.08 -3.12
C LEU A 78 18.53 1.68 -3.96
N ARG A 79 18.20 2.50 -4.98
CA ARG A 79 19.18 3.23 -5.81
C ARG A 79 20.00 4.25 -5.03
N LYS A 80 19.50 4.71 -3.89
CA LYS A 80 20.18 5.65 -2.98
C LYS A 80 20.74 4.95 -1.73
N HIS A 81 20.55 3.63 -1.60
CA HIS A 81 20.96 2.89 -0.42
C HIS A 81 22.48 2.62 -0.43
N PRO A 82 23.24 3.01 0.62
CA PRO A 82 24.71 2.95 0.63
C PRO A 82 25.27 1.53 0.58
N ASP A 83 24.57 0.55 1.17
CA ASP A 83 25.01 -0.85 1.19
C ASP A 83 24.53 -1.69 -0.01
N ILE A 84 23.85 -1.06 -0.98
CA ILE A 84 23.47 -1.72 -2.23
C ILE A 84 24.52 -1.42 -3.30
N ASN A 85 24.99 -2.47 -3.97
CA ASN A 85 25.89 -2.36 -5.10
C ASN A 85 25.14 -1.83 -6.32
N GLN A 86 25.40 -0.57 -6.67
CA GLN A 86 24.72 0.16 -7.74
C GLN A 86 25.21 -0.19 -9.15
N GLU A 87 26.33 -0.89 -9.28
CA GLU A 87 26.90 -1.32 -10.56
C GLU A 87 26.26 -2.61 -11.09
N LEU A 88 25.56 -3.35 -10.21
CA LEU A 88 24.89 -4.60 -10.54
C LEU A 88 23.38 -4.39 -10.71
N THR A 89 22.71 -5.42 -11.23
CA THR A 89 21.25 -5.38 -11.45
C THR A 89 20.49 -5.06 -10.17
N LEU A 90 19.62 -4.06 -10.26
CA LEU A 90 18.67 -3.67 -9.23
C LEU A 90 17.30 -3.56 -9.89
N MET A 91 16.33 -4.34 -9.38
CA MET A 91 14.95 -4.27 -9.82
C MET A 91 13.99 -4.58 -8.67
N VAL A 92 12.84 -3.92 -8.71
CA VAL A 92 11.66 -4.28 -7.90
C VAL A 92 10.57 -4.68 -8.88
N ARG A 93 10.10 -5.93 -8.80
CA ARG A 93 9.17 -6.50 -9.78
C ARG A 93 8.05 -7.29 -9.13
N GLN A 94 6.93 -7.38 -9.83
CA GLN A 94 5.84 -8.27 -9.45
C GLN A 94 6.10 -9.67 -10.03
N LEU A 95 5.86 -10.70 -9.23
CA LEU A 95 5.76 -12.08 -9.70
C LEU A 95 4.28 -12.41 -9.95
N PRO A 96 3.96 -13.55 -10.61
CA PRO A 96 2.58 -13.97 -10.76
C PRO A 96 1.85 -14.03 -9.40
N PRO A 97 0.61 -13.52 -9.31
CA PRO A 97 -0.20 -13.67 -8.11
C PRO A 97 -0.41 -15.14 -7.75
N ASN A 98 -0.55 -15.43 -6.46
CA ASN A 98 -0.88 -16.76 -5.95
C ASN A 98 -1.81 -16.67 -4.73
N GLU A 99 -2.05 -17.79 -4.05
CA GLU A 99 -2.94 -17.87 -2.88
C GLU A 99 -2.47 -17.02 -1.68
N LEU A 100 -1.23 -16.54 -1.70
CA LEU A 100 -0.65 -15.64 -0.71
C LEU A 100 -0.67 -14.18 -1.17
N GLY A 101 -1.42 -13.84 -2.22
CA GLY A 101 -1.51 -12.49 -2.77
C GLY A 101 -0.53 -12.23 -3.91
N LEU A 102 -0.08 -10.98 -4.05
CA LEU A 102 0.81 -10.55 -5.13
C LEU A 102 2.25 -10.40 -4.63
N PRO A 103 3.19 -11.26 -5.04
CA PRO A 103 4.57 -11.14 -4.59
C PRO A 103 5.26 -9.95 -5.26
N LEU A 104 5.81 -9.06 -4.44
CA LEU A 104 6.68 -7.96 -4.86
C LEU A 104 8.13 -8.31 -4.52
N GLU A 105 8.88 -8.79 -5.52
CA GLU A 105 10.26 -9.24 -5.38
C GLU A 105 11.23 -8.07 -5.48
N ILE A 106 12.07 -7.93 -4.46
CA ILE A 106 13.27 -7.09 -4.47
C ILE A 106 14.44 -7.96 -4.91
N TYR A 107 15.03 -7.60 -6.05
CA TYR A 107 16.23 -8.22 -6.58
C TYR A 107 17.33 -7.17 -6.68
N CYS A 108 18.36 -7.30 -5.88
CA CYS A 108 19.53 -6.43 -5.92
C CYS A 108 20.77 -7.17 -5.39
N PHE A 109 21.92 -6.48 -5.33
CA PHE A 109 23.14 -7.03 -4.76
C PHE A 109 23.61 -6.14 -3.62
N SER A 110 23.86 -6.72 -2.45
CA SER A 110 24.53 -6.03 -1.35
C SER A 110 26.02 -5.86 -1.67
N ALA A 111 26.56 -4.68 -1.33
CA ALA A 111 27.99 -4.43 -1.33
C ALA A 111 28.70 -5.18 -0.18
N GLN A 112 27.98 -5.46 0.92
CA GLN A 112 28.46 -6.24 2.05
C GLN A 112 28.41 -7.74 1.73
N LYS A 113 29.52 -8.44 2.00
CA LYS A 113 29.66 -9.88 1.71
C LYS A 113 29.77 -10.73 2.98
N GLU A 114 30.29 -10.13 4.05
CA GLU A 114 30.37 -10.76 5.36
C GLU A 114 28.96 -11.13 5.81
N TRP A 115 28.79 -12.34 6.35
CA TRP A 115 27.49 -12.94 6.60
C TRP A 115 26.61 -12.10 7.51
N VAL A 116 27.13 -11.68 8.68
CA VAL A 116 26.35 -10.95 9.68
C VAL A 116 25.94 -9.56 9.16
N ARG A 117 26.84 -8.84 8.50
CA ARG A 117 26.54 -7.54 7.87
C ARG A 117 25.55 -7.68 6.73
N TYR A 118 25.69 -8.70 5.90
CA TYR A 118 24.77 -8.97 4.81
C TYR A 118 23.34 -9.25 5.32
N GLU A 119 23.20 -10.07 6.37
CA GLU A 119 21.90 -10.33 6.99
C GLU A 119 21.29 -9.06 7.59
N LYS A 120 22.11 -8.21 8.23
CA LYS A 120 21.64 -6.91 8.73
C LYS A 120 21.12 -6.01 7.62
N VAL A 121 21.85 -5.88 6.51
CA VAL A 121 21.40 -5.07 5.35
C VAL A 121 20.05 -5.57 4.82
N GLN A 122 19.86 -6.89 4.74
CA GLN A 122 18.56 -7.44 4.34
C GLN A 122 17.46 -7.11 5.36
N ALA A 123 17.72 -7.30 6.66
CA ALA A 123 16.74 -7.01 7.70
C ALA A 123 16.30 -5.54 7.65
N ASP A 124 17.26 -4.61 7.66
CA ASP A 124 16.98 -3.16 7.65
C ASP A 124 16.17 -2.73 6.41
N ILE A 125 16.47 -3.30 5.23
CA ILE A 125 15.69 -3.04 4.00
C ILE A 125 14.25 -3.53 4.15
N PHE A 126 14.05 -4.77 4.62
CA PHE A 126 12.72 -5.36 4.68
C PHE A 126 11.88 -4.79 5.82
N ASP A 127 12.47 -4.36 6.94
CA ASP A 127 11.80 -3.63 8.01
C ASP A 127 11.24 -2.30 7.49
N HIS A 128 12.07 -1.54 6.76
CA HIS A 128 11.64 -0.30 6.11
C HIS A 128 10.53 -0.55 5.08
N VAL A 129 10.68 -1.57 4.22
CA VAL A 129 9.68 -1.94 3.22
C VAL A 129 8.33 -2.23 3.89
N MET A 130 8.31 -3.04 4.95
CA MET A 130 7.09 -3.39 5.67
C MET A 130 6.45 -2.17 6.33
N ALA A 131 7.23 -1.32 6.99
CA ALA A 131 6.73 -0.11 7.65
C ALA A 131 6.15 0.91 6.66
N MET A 132 6.62 0.92 5.42
CA MET A 132 6.16 1.87 4.40
C MET A 132 4.85 1.46 3.73
N LEU A 133 4.39 0.20 3.85
CA LEU A 133 3.20 -0.28 3.13
C LEU A 133 1.96 0.57 3.39
N ASP A 134 1.66 0.84 4.66
CA ASP A 134 0.45 1.59 5.05
C ASP A 134 0.46 3.02 4.52
N LEU A 135 1.64 3.64 4.37
CA LEU A 135 1.75 4.98 3.79
C LEU A 135 1.35 5.03 2.31
N PHE A 136 1.39 3.88 1.61
CA PHE A 136 0.91 3.73 0.23
C PHE A 136 -0.50 3.11 0.18
N ASP A 137 -1.20 3.03 1.30
CA ASP A 137 -2.48 2.34 1.46
C ASP A 137 -2.41 0.87 0.98
N LEU A 138 -1.25 0.22 1.15
CA LEU A 138 -1.03 -1.18 0.84
C LEU A 138 -0.98 -1.99 2.13
N ARG A 139 -1.32 -3.27 2.05
CA ARG A 139 -1.21 -4.20 3.18
C ARG A 139 -0.37 -5.40 2.81
N ALA A 140 0.39 -5.90 3.77
CA ALA A 140 1.01 -7.22 3.64
C ALA A 140 -0.09 -8.29 3.70
N TYR A 141 0.03 -9.30 2.84
CA TYR A 141 -0.76 -10.51 3.00
C TYR A 141 -0.25 -11.29 4.21
N GLN A 142 -1.17 -11.71 5.05
CA GLN A 142 -0.93 -12.67 6.10
C GLN A 142 -1.99 -13.75 6.02
N ARG A 143 -1.58 -15.02 6.13
CA ARG A 143 -2.53 -16.12 6.24
C ARG A 143 -3.17 -16.05 7.63
N ASP A 144 -4.31 -15.38 7.71
CA ASP A 144 -5.07 -15.26 8.95
C ASP A 144 -5.78 -16.57 9.26
N GLY A 145 -5.21 -17.37 10.16
CA GLY A 145 -5.83 -18.61 10.63
C GLY A 145 -6.95 -18.40 11.66
N HIS A 146 -7.08 -17.22 12.27
CA HIS A 146 -8.00 -17.01 13.41
C HIS A 146 -8.34 -15.55 13.77
N LEU A 147 -7.52 -14.53 13.45
CA LEU A 147 -7.69 -13.17 13.98
C LEU A 147 -8.78 -12.30 13.31
N SER A 148 -9.05 -12.48 12.02
CA SER A 148 -10.11 -11.74 11.32
C SER A 148 -11.51 -11.97 11.95
N LEU A 149 -11.76 -13.18 12.45
CA LEU A 149 -13.01 -13.55 13.12
C LEU A 149 -13.21 -12.85 14.47
N LEU A 150 -12.11 -12.50 15.15
CA LEU A 150 -12.15 -11.77 16.43
C LEU A 150 -12.37 -10.27 16.21
N ALA A 151 -11.70 -9.68 15.22
CA ALA A 151 -11.88 -8.27 14.86
C ALA A 151 -13.33 -7.95 14.41
N HIS A 152 -13.96 -8.88 13.67
CA HIS A 152 -15.37 -8.74 13.31
C HIS A 152 -16.31 -8.89 14.51
N ARG A 153 -15.98 -9.76 15.49
CA ARG A 153 -16.77 -9.91 16.73
C ARG A 153 -16.72 -8.67 17.61
N GLU A 154 -15.56 -8.04 17.75
CA GLU A 154 -15.41 -6.82 18.55
C GLU A 154 -16.11 -5.62 17.91
N GLN A 155 -16.02 -5.44 16.59
CA GLN A 155 -16.74 -4.37 15.89
C GLN A 155 -18.26 -4.55 15.93
N SER A 156 -18.75 -5.79 15.84
CA SER A 156 -20.18 -6.09 15.96
C SER A 156 -20.69 -5.86 17.38
N ALA A 157 -19.91 -6.26 18.40
CA ALA A 157 -20.26 -6.06 19.80
C ALA A 157 -20.29 -4.56 20.16
N TYR A 158 -19.34 -3.77 19.66
CA TYR A 158 -19.27 -2.33 19.90
C TYR A 158 -20.45 -1.59 19.24
N ARG A 159 -20.82 -1.96 18.00
CA ARG A 159 -21.95 -1.36 17.27
C ARG A 159 -23.28 -1.61 17.98
N ASN A 160 -23.47 -2.84 18.48
CA ASN A 160 -24.68 -3.23 19.21
C ASN A 160 -24.78 -2.55 20.59
N SER A 161 -23.65 -2.27 21.28
CA SER A 161 -23.67 -1.53 22.56
C SER A 161 -23.98 -0.04 22.39
N THR A 162 -23.52 0.60 21.30
CA THR A 162 -23.83 2.01 21.05
C THR A 162 -25.26 2.27 20.57
N GLU A 163 -25.93 1.26 20.03
CA GLU A 163 -27.35 1.34 19.64
C GLU A 163 -28.30 1.09 20.82
N SER A 164 -27.91 0.29 21.83
CA SER A 164 -28.72 0.09 23.04
C SER A 164 -28.73 1.30 23.98
N ASP A 165 -27.66 2.10 23.98
CA ASP A 165 -27.51 3.25 24.89
C ASP A 165 -28.15 4.56 24.36
N ASN A 166 -28.61 4.58 23.11
CA ASN A 166 -29.22 5.75 22.46
C ASN A 166 -30.71 5.59 22.10
N ALA A 167 -31.42 4.63 22.72
CA ALA A 167 -32.86 4.53 22.55
C ALA A 167 -33.55 5.74 23.22
N PRO A 168 -34.35 6.55 22.50
CA PRO A 168 -35.05 7.68 23.11
C PRO A 168 -36.12 7.20 24.10
N GLU A 169 -35.99 7.62 25.36
CA GLU A 169 -37.07 7.56 26.36
C GLU A 169 -38.19 8.54 25.95
N ASP A 170 -39.11 8.15 25.08
CA ASP A 170 -40.36 8.91 24.92
C ASP A 170 -41.43 8.06 24.20
N ALA A 171 -42.18 7.27 24.98
CA ALA A 171 -43.53 6.82 24.61
C ALA A 171 -44.31 6.23 25.80
N GLN A 172 -44.40 6.91 26.94
CA GLN A 172 -45.42 6.60 27.96
C GLN A 172 -45.99 7.86 28.62
N GLU A 173 -46.72 8.68 27.87
CA GLU A 173 -47.78 9.47 28.49
C GLU A 173 -48.90 9.78 27.48
N LYS A 174 -50.04 9.09 27.62
CA LYS A 174 -51.41 9.64 27.48
C LYS A 174 -52.45 8.52 27.53
N SER A 175 -53.09 8.37 28.68
CA SER A 175 -54.55 8.19 28.80
C SER A 175 -54.93 8.01 30.27
N LYS A 176 -55.17 9.13 30.97
CA LYS A 176 -56.12 9.12 32.08
C LYS A 176 -57.51 9.51 31.54
N PRO A 177 -58.59 8.86 32.01
CA PRO A 177 -59.94 9.15 31.55
C PRO A 177 -60.49 10.36 32.30
N ASN A 178 -61.32 11.18 31.66
CA ASN A 178 -62.15 12.11 32.40
C ASN A 178 -63.55 12.21 31.77
N ARG A 179 -64.53 11.95 32.63
CA ARG A 179 -65.96 12.33 32.66
C ARG A 179 -66.69 12.66 31.37
#